data_AF-A6FDE1-F1
#
_entry.id   AF-A6FDE1-F1
#
_cell.length_a   1.000
_cell.length_b   1.000
_cell.length_c   1.000
_cell.angle_alpha   90.00
_cell.angle_beta   90.00
_cell.angle_gamma   90.00
#
_symmetry.space_group_name_H-M   'P 1'
#
loop_
_entity.id
_entity.type
_entity.pdbx_description
1 polymer ?
#
loop_
_entity_poly.entity_id
_entity_poly.type
_entity_poly.pdbx_seq_one_letter_code
_entity_poly.pdbx_strand_id
1 'polypeptide(L)' 'MNSISKKTLLLTIGYFTLWCAGPLLLANQGDWWGLPVWFWFSCLFAPLLLIFFLILMIKSTYHE' A
#
# COMPACT_ATOMS: atom_id res chain seq x y z
N MET A 1 15.62 -13.59 -13.82
CA MET A 1 14.42 -12.72 -13.72
C MET A 1 14.47 -11.84 -12.44
N ASN A 2 15.62 -11.28 -12.06
CA ASN A 2 16.04 -11.55 -10.67
C ASN A 2 15.99 -10.43 -9.61
N SER A 3 15.94 -9.13 -9.93
CA SER A 3 15.89 -8.09 -8.86
C SER A 3 14.61 -7.26 -8.92
N ILE A 4 14.32 -6.65 -10.08
CA ILE A 4 13.16 -5.76 -10.26
C ILE A 4 11.85 -6.53 -10.07
N SER A 5 11.67 -7.68 -10.73
CA SER A 5 10.44 -8.47 -10.62
C SER A 5 10.16 -8.93 -9.19
N LYS A 6 11.20 -9.26 -8.40
CA LYS A 6 11.04 -9.64 -6.98
C LYS A 6 10.62 -8.44 -6.14
N LYS A 7 11.24 -7.27 -6.35
CA LYS A 7 10.88 -6.03 -5.64
C LYS A 7 9.45 -5.60 -5.98
N THR A 8 9.05 -5.65 -7.25
CA THR A 8 7.67 -5.38 -7.68
C THR A 8 6.69 -6.37 -7.07
N LEU A 9 7.00 -7.66 -7.06
CA LEU A 9 6.13 -8.68 -6.47
C LEU A 9 5.95 -8.48 -4.95
N LEU A 10 7.03 -8.13 -4.25
CA LEU A 10 6.99 -7.79 -2.82
C LEU A 10 6.17 -6.52 -2.58
N LEU A 11 6.26 -5.53 -3.48
CA LEU A 11 5.44 -4.31 -3.43
C LEU A 11 3.95 -4.60 -3.59
N THR A 12 3.59 -5.45 -4.56
CA THR A 12 2.20 -5.85 -4.80
C THR A 12 1.63 -6.63 -3.62
N ILE A 13 2.40 -7.57 -3.05
CA ILE A 13 1.99 -8.30 -1.85
C ILE A 13 1.82 -7.34 -0.67
N GLY A 14 2.76 -6.40 -0.48
CA GLY A 14 2.68 -5.39 0.57
C GLY A 14 1.45 -4.49 0.43
N TYR A 15 1.12 -4.07 -0.79
CA TYR A 15 -0.12 -3.34 -1.06
C TYR A 15 -1.36 -4.16 -0.75
N PHE A 16 -1.39 -5.43 -1.16
CA PHE A 16 -2.51 -6.31 -0.89
C PHE A 16 -2.72 -6.55 0.61
N THR A 17 -1.65 -6.75 1.38
CA THR A 17 -1.75 -6.93 2.84
C THR A 17 -2.19 -5.65 3.53
N LEU A 18 -1.68 -4.48 3.14
CA LEU A 18 -2.14 -3.18 3.64
C LEU A 18 -3.61 -2.92 3.30
N TRP A 19 -4.04 -3.29 2.10
CA TRP A 19 -5.41 -3.13 1.65
C TRP A 19 -6.38 -4.01 2.45
N CYS A 20 -6.03 -5.27 2.71
CA CYS A 20 -6.79 -6.18 3.58
C CYS A 20 -6.71 -5.80 5.06
N ALA A 21 -5.59 -5.22 5.51
CA ALA A 21 -5.43 -4.76 6.89
C ALA A 21 -6.40 -3.61 7.23
N GLY A 22 -6.79 -2.81 6.24
CA GLY A 22 -7.82 -1.77 6.39
C GLY A 22 -9.08 -2.30 7.09
N PRO A 23 -9.90 -3.14 6.43
CA PRO A 23 -11.11 -3.67 7.06
C PRO A 23 -10.79 -4.53 8.29
N LEU A 24 -9.69 -5.29 8.30
CA LEU A 24 -9.38 -6.18 9.42
C LEU A 24 -9.08 -5.43 10.73
N LEU A 25 -8.42 -4.27 10.67
CA LEU A 25 -8.04 -3.48 11.84
C LEU A 25 -8.98 -2.30 12.11
N LEU A 26 -9.58 -1.71 11.07
CA LEU A 26 -10.40 -0.50 11.17
C LEU A 26 -11.89 -0.72 10.93
N ALA A 27 -12.36 -1.97 10.80
CA ALA A 27 -13.80 -2.26 10.68
C ALA A 27 -14.64 -1.62 11.79
N ASN A 28 -14.09 -1.51 13.01
CA ASN A 28 -14.83 -1.03 14.18
C ASN A 28 -14.59 0.46 14.51
N GLN A 29 -13.86 1.21 13.66
CA GLN A 29 -13.63 2.65 13.88
C GLN A 29 -14.80 3.54 13.45
N GLY A 30 -15.85 2.95 12.88
CA GLY A 30 -17.03 3.68 12.42
C GLY A 30 -16.80 4.43 11.11
N ASP A 31 -17.66 5.43 10.88
CA ASP A 31 -17.68 6.19 9.63
C ASP A 31 -17.02 7.56 9.80
N TRP A 32 -16.17 7.92 8.83
CA TRP A 32 -15.60 9.25 8.67
C TRP A 32 -16.11 9.84 7.36
N TRP A 33 -16.77 11.00 7.46
CA TRP A 33 -17.31 11.73 6.30
C TRP A 33 -18.36 10.95 5.51
N GLY A 34 -19.12 10.08 6.19
CA GLY A 34 -20.16 9.25 5.58
C GLY A 34 -19.63 7.97 4.91
N LEU A 35 -18.33 7.68 5.03
CA LEU A 35 -17.72 6.45 4.56
C LEU A 35 -16.88 5.81 5.68
N PRO A 36 -16.81 4.49 5.72
CA PRO A 36 -16.07 3.81 6.77
C PRO A 36 -14.58 4.16 6.78
N VAL A 37 -13.98 4.33 7.96
CA VAL A 37 -12.57 4.72 8.10
C VAL A 37 -11.62 3.76 7.38
N TRP A 38 -11.94 2.46 7.39
CA TRP A 38 -11.13 1.47 6.67
C TRP A 38 -11.11 1.71 5.16
N PHE A 39 -12.20 2.25 4.58
CA PHE A 39 -12.27 2.57 3.16
C PHE A 39 -11.27 3.66 2.81
N TRP A 40 -11.20 4.72 3.61
CA TRP A 40 -10.20 5.79 3.44
C TRP A 40 -8.78 5.24 3.52
N PHE A 41 -8.52 4.34 4.46
CA PHE A 41 -7.21 3.71 4.61
C PHE A 41 -6.85 2.82 3.40
N SER A 42 -7.77 1.96 2.97
CA SER A 42 -7.55 1.06 1.84
C SER A 42 -7.49 1.79 0.49
N CYS A 43 -8.29 2.84 0.28
CA CYS A 43 -8.42 3.50 -1.03
C CYS A 43 -7.52 4.72 -1.23
N LEU A 44 -7.02 5.36 -0.17
CA LEU A 44 -6.11 6.50 -0.28
C LEU A 44 -4.73 6.18 0.30
N PHE A 45 -4.68 5.66 1.54
CA PHE A 45 -3.41 5.46 2.22
C PHE A 45 -2.58 4.33 1.58
N ALA A 46 -3.18 3.16 1.35
CA ALA A 46 -2.48 2.03 0.71
C ALA A 46 -1.89 2.36 -0.69
N PRO A 47 -2.61 2.99 -1.63
CA PRO A 47 -2.04 3.36 -2.93
C PRO A 47 -0.99 4.48 -2.83
N LEU A 48 -1.15 5.47 -1.92
CA LEU A 48 -0.10 6.46 -1.66
C LEU A 48 1.19 5.80 -1.17
N LEU A 49 1.07 4.83 -0.27
CA LEU A 49 2.20 4.06 0.25
C LEU A 49 2.89 3.24 -0.84
N LEU A 50 2.10 2.62 -1.74
CA LEU A 50 2.63 1.93 -2.92
C LEU A 50 3.44 2.88 -3.80
N ILE A 51 2.90 4.07 -4.12
CA ILE A 51 3.60 5.08 -4.94
C ILE A 51 4.89 5.52 -4.25
N PHE A 52 4.85 5.79 -2.94
CA PHE A 52 6.03 6.17 -2.17
C PHE A 52 7.12 5.10 -2.22
N PHE A 53 6.77 3.83 -1.99
CA PHE A 53 7.74 2.74 -2.08
C PHE A 53 8.24 2.49 -3.51
N LEU A 54 7.40 2.71 -4.53
CA LEU A 54 7.81 2.65 -5.93
C LEU A 54 8.88 3.71 -6.22
N ILE A 55 8.68 4.94 -5.74
CA ILE A 55 9.65 6.03 -5.87
C ILE A 55 10.96 5.67 -5.17
N LEU A 56 10.90 5.12 -3.95
CA LEU A 56 12.09 4.66 -3.22
C LEU A 56 12.82 3.53 -3.97
N MET A 57 12.08 2.58 -4.54
CA MET A 57 12.66 1.49 -5.32
C MET A 57 13.38 2.02 -6.56
N ILE A 58 12.76 2.94 -7.29
CA ILE A 58 13.33 3.60 -8.47
C ILE A 58 14.59 4.35 -8.06
N LYS A 59 14.51 5.19 -7.01
CA LYS A 59 15.66 5.92 -6.49
C LYS A 59 16.81 4.98 -6.11
N SER A 60 16.53 3.90 -5.40
CA SER A 60 17.55 2.89 -5.05
C SER A 60 18.15 2.16 -6.26
N THR A 61 17.43 2.07 -7.38
CA THR A 61 17.90 1.36 -8.58
C THR A 61 18.70 2.28 -9.52
N TYR A 62 18.44 3.59 -9.51
CA TYR A 62 19.16 4.59 -10.33
C TYR A 62 20.36 5.23 -9.61
N HIS A 63 20.49 5.01 -8.31
CA HIS A 63 21.61 5.52 -7.51
C HIS A 63 22.71 4.47 -7.29
N GLU A 64 22.56 3.29 -7.90
CA GLU A 64 23.62 2.31 -8.20
C GLU A 64 24.15 2.57 -9.63
#